data_AF-A0A937YSW1-F1
#
_entry.id   AF-A0A937YSW1-F1
#
_cell.length_a   1.000
_cell.length_b   1.000
_cell.length_c   1.000
_cell.angle_alpha   90.00
_cell.angle_beta   90.00
_cell.angle_gamma   90.00
#
_symmetry.space_group_name_H-M   'P 1'
#
loop_
_entity.id
_entity.type
_entity.pdbx_description
1 polymer ?
#
loop_
_entity_poly.entity_id
_entity_poly.type
_entity_poly.pdbx_seq_one_letter_code
_entity_poly.pdbx_strand_id
1 'polypeptide(L)'
;MRPRSRATQFGPVVAPLLSAACALTLTAALGAQEHSAPAPAGLGAAQPPELWSYWQVVATAVTVALLIVALIAHRLAKPRWLHPGVISGTALLLCAYFVSSYVVARYKKPGQMSVIEAQAMDMTAMRAPKGTIPVATEKARLAEFAPSVSYTGTVVAYTDEDVYPRVVGKIVSLPVYPGDRVAAGQLLVKLDETELSAREREAAWMHESARRARATSEREADMATASRRQAEAEVARAREELRVMQRDADASRAMVTEAAREVDRAERDVETSREELAAAQAAQEAMRAEVGMANEALATAQADIEGAQADVTYWDEEIKREKQLLDVGAVSLEEYQREEAAAKAARAKLAQSQSMVAERKQAVGAAEARTRQAAADAAAAGKRVAAMEAEGGKAAAGHDRAQAEAEAAAARVEQARAGIRAAEGMRDE
;
A
#
# COMPACT_ATOMS: atom_id res chain seq x y z
N MET A 1 8.54 28.30 -25.96
CA MET A 1 7.98 27.24 -26.83
C MET A 1 6.80 26.58 -26.12
N ARG A 2 5.58 26.80 -26.63
CA ARG A 2 4.38 25.96 -26.36
C ARG A 2 4.41 24.76 -27.34
N PRO A 3 3.55 23.71 -27.25
CA PRO A 3 2.32 23.56 -26.45
C PRO A 3 2.13 22.19 -25.73
N ARG A 4 1.30 22.12 -24.65
CA ARG A 4 -0.03 21.44 -24.51
C ARG A 4 0.00 19.90 -24.46
N SER A 5 -0.86 19.16 -23.75
CA SER A 5 -2.00 19.45 -22.85
C SER A 5 -2.50 18.13 -22.22
N ARG A 6 -3.01 18.25 -20.99
CA ARG A 6 -4.19 17.61 -20.36
C ARG A 6 -4.91 16.43 -21.06
N ALA A 7 -5.05 15.35 -20.27
CA ALA A 7 -6.28 14.79 -19.68
C ALA A 7 -7.29 13.94 -20.50
N THR A 8 -7.81 12.96 -19.75
CA THR A 8 -9.17 12.36 -19.72
C THR A 8 -9.56 11.18 -20.62
N GLN A 9 -9.80 10.04 -19.93
CA GLN A 9 -10.95 9.10 -19.97
C GLN A 9 -11.45 8.56 -21.32
N PHE A 10 -11.56 7.22 -21.44
CA PHE A 10 -12.83 6.45 -21.44
C PHE A 10 -12.61 4.99 -21.88
N GLY A 11 -13.05 4.05 -21.03
CA GLY A 11 -13.89 2.90 -21.40
C GLY A 11 -13.31 1.66 -22.12
N PRO A 12 -13.94 0.48 -21.93
CA PRO A 12 -13.32 -0.86 -22.03
C PRO A 12 -13.72 -1.61 -23.32
N VAL A 13 -13.24 -2.85 -23.53
CA VAL A 13 -13.97 -4.00 -24.13
C VAL A 13 -13.05 -5.21 -24.40
N VAL A 14 -13.39 -6.33 -23.75
CA VAL A 14 -13.51 -7.73 -24.20
C VAL A 14 -12.38 -8.44 -24.97
N ALA A 15 -12.01 -9.58 -24.36
CA ALA A 15 -11.39 -10.84 -24.82
C ALA A 15 -11.11 -11.11 -26.32
N PRO A 16 -10.05 -11.89 -26.61
CA PRO A 16 -9.83 -12.51 -27.91
C PRO A 16 -10.53 -13.89 -28.01
N LEU A 17 -11.11 -14.18 -29.18
CA LEU A 17 -11.58 -15.51 -29.59
C LEU A 17 -10.79 -16.00 -30.81
N LEU A 18 -10.39 -17.27 -30.70
CA LEU A 18 -10.24 -18.29 -31.74
C LEU A 18 -9.12 -18.25 -32.80
N SER A 19 -8.63 -19.48 -32.97
CA SER A 19 -8.18 -20.14 -34.21
C SER A 19 -6.79 -19.77 -34.71
N ALA A 20 -6.04 -20.66 -35.35
CA ALA A 20 -6.01 -22.12 -35.50
C ALA A 20 -4.76 -22.39 -36.37
N ALA A 21 -4.30 -23.64 -36.34
CA ALA A 21 -3.61 -24.33 -37.44
C ALA A 21 -2.09 -24.18 -37.64
N CYS A 22 -1.47 -25.38 -37.61
CA CYS A 22 -0.65 -25.99 -38.67
C CYS A 22 0.90 -25.93 -38.63
N ALA A 23 1.45 -27.02 -39.19
CA ALA A 23 2.82 -27.35 -39.61
C ALA A 23 3.72 -27.97 -38.50
N LEU A 24 3.98 -29.28 -38.43
CA LEU A 24 4.46 -30.28 -39.40
C LEU A 24 5.93 -30.08 -39.81
N THR A 25 6.86 -30.84 -39.20
CA THR A 25 8.09 -31.33 -39.86
C THR A 25 8.64 -32.58 -39.18
N LEU A 26 9.15 -33.47 -40.04
CA LEU A 26 9.55 -34.86 -39.90
C LEU A 26 11.08 -34.96 -40.12
N THR A 27 11.84 -35.69 -39.29
CA THR A 27 13.20 -36.20 -39.64
C THR A 27 13.56 -37.32 -38.64
N ALA A 28 13.38 -38.61 -38.96
CA ALA A 28 14.26 -39.53 -39.71
C ALA A 28 15.63 -39.80 -39.02
N ALA A 29 15.75 -40.99 -38.43
CA ALA A 29 16.99 -41.59 -37.93
C ALA A 29 17.37 -42.79 -38.82
N LEU A 30 18.62 -42.83 -39.28
CA LEU A 30 19.26 -43.95 -39.98
C LEU A 30 20.69 -44.14 -39.42
N GLY A 31 21.10 -45.39 -39.27
CA GLY A 31 22.46 -45.84 -38.93
C GLY A 31 22.40 -47.26 -38.33
N ALA A 32 22.44 -48.33 -39.14
CA ALA A 32 23.62 -49.02 -39.72
C ALA A 32 24.30 -49.94 -38.69
N GLN A 33 24.18 -51.28 -38.86
CA GLN A 33 25.22 -52.23 -39.35
C GLN A 33 26.28 -52.56 -38.28
N GLU A 34 26.84 -53.77 -38.10
CA GLU A 34 26.85 -55.08 -38.77
C GLU A 34 27.65 -56.10 -37.91
N HIS A 35 27.72 -57.35 -38.39
CA HIS A 35 28.71 -58.42 -38.06
C HIS A 35 28.45 -59.29 -36.81
N SER A 36 28.63 -60.62 -36.77
CA SER A 36 28.99 -61.68 -37.73
C SER A 36 29.05 -63.02 -36.95
N ALA A 37 28.66 -64.14 -37.56
CA ALA A 37 28.88 -65.52 -37.07
C ALA A 37 30.37 -65.95 -37.22
N PRO A 38 30.86 -67.11 -36.69
CA PRO A 38 30.54 -68.45 -37.24
C PRO A 38 30.55 -69.66 -36.24
N ALA A 39 30.10 -70.82 -36.76
CA ALA A 39 30.08 -72.19 -36.18
C ALA A 39 31.44 -72.92 -36.44
N PRO A 40 31.62 -74.28 -36.53
CA PRO A 40 30.77 -75.49 -36.25
C PRO A 40 31.55 -76.75 -35.72
N ALA A 41 30.91 -77.94 -35.81
CA ALA A 41 31.44 -79.33 -35.96
C ALA A 41 31.35 -80.25 -34.71
N GLY A 42 30.88 -81.50 -34.78
CA GLY A 42 30.41 -82.40 -35.87
C GLY A 42 29.72 -83.64 -35.22
N LEU A 43 29.51 -84.82 -35.81
CA LEU A 43 29.40 -85.39 -37.16
C LEU A 43 29.06 -86.90 -36.93
N GLY A 44 28.18 -87.50 -37.75
CA GLY A 44 27.95 -88.97 -37.81
C GLY A 44 26.52 -89.32 -38.25
N ALA A 45 26.26 -89.41 -39.56
CA ALA A 45 26.25 -90.65 -40.39
C ALA A 45 24.89 -91.39 -40.31
N ALA A 46 24.18 -91.84 -41.36
CA ALA A 46 24.43 -92.01 -42.80
C ALA A 46 23.09 -92.09 -43.58
N GLN A 47 23.18 -91.86 -44.90
CA GLN A 47 22.19 -91.84 -46.01
C GLN A 47 21.89 -93.27 -46.57
N PRO A 48 21.11 -93.54 -47.67
CA PRO A 48 20.35 -92.71 -48.64
C PRO A 48 18.98 -93.36 -49.10
N PRO A 49 18.46 -93.23 -50.36
CA PRO A 49 17.37 -92.35 -50.82
C PRO A 49 16.22 -93.12 -51.54
N GLU A 50 15.45 -92.45 -52.45
CA GLU A 50 14.43 -92.96 -53.43
C GLU A 50 12.97 -92.68 -52.99
N LEU A 51 12.05 -92.00 -53.69
CA LEU A 51 11.87 -91.58 -55.08
C LEU A 51 10.93 -90.35 -55.16
N TRP A 52 11.15 -89.53 -56.18
CA TRP A 52 10.39 -88.34 -56.54
C TRP A 52 9.10 -88.64 -57.34
N SER A 53 8.12 -87.75 -57.16
CA SER A 53 7.28 -87.11 -58.18
C SER A 53 6.35 -87.93 -59.10
N TYR A 54 5.07 -87.57 -59.06
CA TYR A 54 4.20 -87.61 -60.25
C TYR A 54 3.50 -86.25 -60.47
N TRP A 55 3.17 -85.54 -59.40
CA TRP A 55 2.45 -84.26 -59.48
C TRP A 55 3.32 -83.04 -59.82
N GLN A 56 4.61 -83.06 -59.51
CA GLN A 56 5.53 -81.95 -59.83
C GLN A 56 6.02 -81.98 -61.30
N VAL A 57 5.98 -83.13 -61.98
CA VAL A 57 6.27 -83.24 -63.42
C VAL A 57 5.05 -82.82 -64.26
N VAL A 58 3.83 -83.12 -63.82
CA VAL A 58 2.60 -82.68 -64.51
C VAL A 58 2.40 -81.17 -64.40
N ALA A 59 2.70 -80.57 -63.24
CA ALA A 59 2.62 -79.12 -63.04
C ALA A 59 3.66 -78.35 -63.89
N THR A 60 4.85 -78.93 -64.13
CA THR A 60 5.89 -78.33 -64.99
C THR A 60 5.62 -78.56 -66.48
N ALA A 61 5.01 -79.67 -66.89
CA ALA A 61 4.62 -79.91 -68.29
C ALA A 61 3.48 -78.99 -68.76
N VAL A 62 2.47 -78.73 -67.91
CA VAL A 62 1.35 -77.85 -68.25
C VAL A 62 1.78 -76.38 -68.32
N THR A 63 2.69 -75.96 -67.45
CA THR A 63 3.27 -74.61 -67.49
C THR A 63 4.18 -74.42 -68.70
N VAL A 64 4.98 -75.43 -69.10
CA VAL A 64 5.78 -75.39 -70.33
C VAL A 64 4.92 -75.41 -71.60
N ALA A 65 3.81 -76.16 -71.64
CA ALA A 65 2.90 -76.17 -72.79
C ALA A 65 2.19 -74.82 -73.01
N LEU A 66 1.75 -74.16 -71.94
CA LEU A 66 1.17 -72.81 -72.02
C LEU A 66 2.21 -71.75 -72.40
N LEU A 67 3.48 -71.91 -71.98
CA LEU A 67 4.58 -71.03 -72.36
C LEU A 67 5.00 -71.23 -73.83
N ILE A 68 4.94 -72.45 -74.36
CA ILE A 68 5.21 -72.75 -75.78
C ILE A 68 4.10 -72.22 -76.69
N VAL A 69 2.82 -72.33 -76.31
CA VAL A 69 1.71 -71.76 -77.10
C VAL A 69 1.74 -70.23 -77.06
N ALA A 70 2.09 -69.63 -75.91
CA ALA A 70 2.30 -68.19 -75.80
C ALA A 70 3.54 -67.69 -76.58
N LEU A 71 4.60 -68.49 -76.69
CA LEU A 71 5.77 -68.16 -77.53
C LEU A 71 5.54 -68.39 -79.04
N ILE A 72 4.72 -69.36 -79.43
CA ILE A 72 4.36 -69.61 -80.84
C ILE A 72 3.35 -68.56 -81.34
N ALA A 73 2.50 -68.03 -80.46
CA ALA A 73 1.60 -66.91 -80.78
C ALA A 73 2.34 -65.57 -81.03
N HIS A 74 3.62 -65.46 -80.68
CA HIS A 74 4.41 -64.24 -80.84
C HIS A 74 5.19 -64.16 -82.18
N ARG A 75 5.03 -65.12 -83.11
CA ARG A 75 5.84 -65.18 -84.33
C ARG A 75 5.13 -65.26 -85.69
N LEU A 76 3.83 -64.94 -85.77
CA LEU A 76 3.15 -64.80 -87.06
C LEU A 76 2.26 -63.55 -87.10
N ALA A 77 2.40 -62.80 -88.19
CA ALA A 77 1.76 -61.53 -88.48
C ALA A 77 0.22 -61.60 -88.47
N LYS A 78 -0.42 -60.48 -88.12
CA LYS A 78 -1.89 -60.24 -88.09
C LYS A 78 -2.62 -60.92 -89.25
N PRO A 79 -3.82 -61.46 -89.00
CA PRO A 79 -4.97 -60.72 -89.48
C PRO A 79 -6.17 -60.70 -88.52
N ARG A 80 -7.00 -59.68 -88.75
CA ARG A 80 -8.36 -59.52 -88.25
C ARG A 80 -9.15 -60.77 -88.60
N TRP A 81 -9.93 -61.29 -87.63
CA TRP A 81 -11.21 -62.02 -87.73
C TRP A 81 -11.33 -63.06 -86.60
N LEU A 82 -11.88 -62.66 -85.45
CA LEU A 82 -12.62 -63.54 -84.55
C LEU A 82 -13.73 -62.68 -83.93
N HIS A 83 -14.91 -62.76 -84.53
CA HIS A 83 -16.08 -61.98 -84.14
C HIS A 83 -16.53 -62.33 -82.70
N PRO A 84 -17.12 -61.38 -81.95
CA PRO A 84 -17.61 -61.61 -80.59
C PRO A 84 -18.57 -62.80 -80.44
N GLY A 85 -19.27 -63.20 -81.51
CA GLY A 85 -20.18 -64.36 -81.50
C GLY A 85 -19.50 -65.74 -81.50
N VAL A 86 -18.24 -65.85 -81.93
CA VAL A 86 -17.51 -67.14 -81.94
C VAL A 86 -16.93 -67.44 -80.55
N ILE A 87 -16.56 -66.40 -79.80
CA ILE A 87 -16.04 -66.52 -78.43
C ILE A 87 -17.20 -66.83 -77.46
N SER A 88 -18.39 -66.24 -77.66
CA SER A 88 -19.56 -66.60 -76.84
C SER A 88 -20.07 -68.01 -77.14
N GLY A 89 -20.04 -68.45 -78.41
CA GLY A 89 -20.43 -69.81 -78.79
C GLY A 89 -19.49 -70.90 -78.26
N THR A 90 -18.17 -70.66 -78.29
CA THR A 90 -17.18 -71.60 -77.72
C THR A 90 -17.17 -71.61 -76.19
N ALA A 91 -17.39 -70.46 -75.54
CA ALA A 91 -17.58 -70.40 -74.08
C ALA A 91 -18.86 -71.11 -73.63
N LEU A 92 -19.97 -71.00 -74.40
CA LEU A 92 -21.21 -71.72 -74.10
C LEU A 92 -21.05 -73.24 -74.29
N LEU A 93 -20.34 -73.69 -75.33
CA LEU A 93 -20.06 -75.12 -75.53
C LEU A 93 -19.13 -75.70 -74.46
N LEU A 94 -18.10 -74.95 -74.03
CA LEU A 94 -17.22 -75.38 -72.92
C LEU A 94 -17.96 -75.41 -71.58
N CYS A 95 -18.85 -74.44 -71.33
CA CYS A 95 -19.67 -74.41 -70.13
C CYS A 95 -20.70 -75.57 -70.13
N ALA A 96 -21.34 -75.86 -71.27
CA ALA A 96 -22.22 -77.02 -71.41
C ALA A 96 -21.47 -78.35 -71.25
N TYR A 97 -20.24 -78.46 -71.77
CA TYR A 97 -19.40 -79.64 -71.58
C TYR A 97 -18.97 -79.82 -70.12
N PHE A 98 -18.56 -78.75 -69.43
CA PHE A 98 -18.18 -78.81 -68.01
C PHE A 98 -19.36 -79.07 -67.08
N VAL A 99 -20.54 -78.52 -67.37
CA VAL A 99 -21.76 -78.80 -66.60
C VAL A 99 -22.22 -80.24 -66.84
N SER A 100 -22.18 -80.73 -68.08
CA SER A 100 -22.52 -82.12 -68.40
C SER A 100 -21.53 -83.11 -67.77
N SER A 101 -20.23 -82.83 -67.78
CA SER A 101 -19.22 -83.67 -67.13
C SER A 101 -19.32 -83.62 -65.60
N TYR A 102 -19.64 -82.46 -65.02
CA TYR A 102 -19.87 -82.31 -63.58
C TYR A 102 -21.11 -83.07 -63.09
N VAL A 103 -22.21 -83.03 -63.85
CA VAL A 103 -23.44 -83.80 -63.52
C VAL A 103 -23.20 -85.30 -63.67
N VAL A 104 -22.51 -85.74 -64.72
CA VAL A 104 -22.17 -87.17 -64.92
C VAL A 104 -21.20 -87.68 -63.84
N ALA A 105 -20.25 -86.85 -63.38
CA ALA A 105 -19.31 -87.22 -62.31
C ALA A 105 -19.95 -87.21 -60.91
N ARG A 106 -20.92 -86.33 -60.65
CA ARG A 106 -21.53 -86.18 -59.32
C ARG A 106 -22.70 -87.14 -59.05
N TYR A 107 -23.36 -87.65 -60.09
CA TYR A 107 -24.57 -88.49 -59.97
C TYR A 107 -24.47 -89.92 -60.56
N LYS A 108 -23.29 -90.37 -61.03
CA LYS A 108 -23.09 -91.78 -61.41
C LYS A 108 -23.07 -92.69 -60.17
N LYS A 109 -24.04 -93.61 -60.09
CA LYS A 109 -24.04 -94.75 -59.16
C LYS A 109 -23.15 -95.88 -59.73
N PRO A 110 -22.37 -96.61 -58.91
CA PRO A 110 -21.47 -97.66 -59.40
C PRO A 110 -22.27 -98.80 -60.07
N GLY A 111 -21.99 -99.10 -61.34
CA GLY A 111 -22.54 -100.27 -62.07
C GLY A 111 -23.22 -100.01 -63.43
N GLN A 112 -23.34 -98.78 -63.92
CA GLN A 112 -23.87 -98.50 -65.27
C GLN A 112 -22.74 -98.26 -66.29
N MET A 113 -22.57 -99.21 -67.22
CA MET A 113 -21.63 -99.12 -68.36
C MET A 113 -22.16 -98.18 -69.44
N SER A 114 -21.27 -97.41 -70.07
CA SER A 114 -21.61 -96.53 -71.19
C SER A 114 -21.53 -97.28 -72.53
N VAL A 115 -22.33 -96.86 -73.51
CA VAL A 115 -22.45 -97.51 -74.84
C VAL A 115 -21.11 -97.58 -75.60
N ILE A 116 -20.14 -96.71 -75.27
CA ILE A 116 -18.79 -96.70 -75.86
C ILE A 116 -17.85 -97.71 -75.17
N GLU A 117 -18.16 -98.14 -73.94
CA GLU A 117 -17.43 -99.16 -73.19
C GLU A 117 -18.01 -100.58 -73.44
N ALA A 118 -19.23 -100.65 -73.99
CA ALA A 118 -19.89 -101.89 -74.43
C ALA A 118 -19.51 -102.32 -75.88
N GLN A 119 -18.84 -101.46 -76.67
CA GLN A 119 -18.42 -101.76 -78.05
C GLN A 119 -16.92 -102.05 -78.19
N ALA A 120 -16.17 -102.10 -77.08
CA ALA A 120 -14.74 -102.45 -77.03
C ALA A 120 -14.48 -103.81 -76.34
N MET A 121 -15.48 -104.70 -76.32
CA MET A 121 -15.24 -106.13 -76.15
C MET A 121 -14.76 -106.70 -77.49
N ASP A 122 -13.45 -106.86 -77.61
CA ASP A 122 -12.85 -107.72 -78.61
C ASP A 122 -13.11 -109.18 -78.23
N MET A 123 -13.88 -109.86 -79.08
CA MET A 123 -14.34 -111.24 -78.96
C MET A 123 -13.74 -112.07 -80.11
N THR A 124 -12.41 -112.07 -80.26
CA THR A 124 -11.70 -112.92 -81.25
C THR A 124 -10.45 -113.65 -80.73
N ALA A 125 -10.53 -114.23 -79.52
CA ALA A 125 -9.68 -115.36 -79.14
C ALA A 125 -10.39 -116.29 -78.13
N MET A 126 -11.36 -117.06 -78.62
CA MET A 126 -12.00 -118.12 -77.85
C MET A 126 -11.11 -119.37 -77.88
N ARG A 127 -10.55 -119.73 -76.72
CA ARG A 127 -10.19 -121.12 -76.37
C ARG A 127 -10.97 -121.48 -75.11
N ALA A 128 -11.81 -122.50 -75.21
CA ALA A 128 -12.57 -123.11 -74.12
C ALA A 128 -11.93 -124.47 -73.73
N PRO A 129 -12.30 -125.15 -72.61
CA PRO A 129 -12.94 -124.71 -71.35
C PRO A 129 -12.36 -125.38 -70.05
N LYS A 130 -12.79 -124.91 -68.86
CA LYS A 130 -13.49 -125.63 -67.76
C LYS A 130 -13.33 -124.94 -66.37
N GLY A 131 -14.45 -124.45 -65.81
CA GLY A 131 -14.79 -124.46 -64.36
C GLY A 131 -14.25 -123.38 -63.38
N THR A 132 -15.06 -122.31 -63.14
CA THR A 132 -15.53 -121.69 -61.86
C THR A 132 -14.66 -121.74 -60.55
N ILE A 133 -14.51 -120.75 -59.64
CA ILE A 133 -15.33 -119.61 -59.09
C ILE A 133 -14.40 -118.54 -58.42
N PRO A 134 -14.59 -117.20 -58.53
CA PRO A 134 -13.75 -116.19 -57.82
C PRO A 134 -14.40 -115.47 -56.61
N VAL A 135 -13.61 -115.19 -55.56
CA VAL A 135 -13.91 -114.32 -54.39
C VAL A 135 -13.14 -113.00 -54.47
N ALA A 136 -13.78 -111.87 -54.11
CA ALA A 136 -13.19 -110.54 -54.15
C ALA A 136 -12.33 -110.28 -52.90
N THR A 137 -11.11 -109.78 -53.11
CA THR A 137 -10.19 -109.38 -52.04
C THR A 137 -9.80 -107.92 -52.19
N GLU A 138 -9.74 -107.20 -51.06
CA GLU A 138 -9.32 -105.80 -50.95
C GLU A 138 -8.02 -105.74 -50.12
N LYS A 139 -7.04 -104.91 -50.51
CA LYS A 139 -5.73 -104.86 -49.84
C LYS A 139 -5.79 -103.96 -48.59
N ALA A 140 -5.64 -104.55 -47.40
CA ALA A 140 -5.52 -103.84 -46.13
C ALA A 140 -4.21 -103.02 -46.04
N ARG A 141 -4.29 -101.77 -45.55
CA ARG A 141 -3.13 -100.93 -45.17
C ARG A 141 -3.10 -100.77 -43.65
N LEU A 142 -1.93 -100.91 -43.04
CA LEU A 142 -1.71 -100.45 -41.66
C LEU A 142 -1.72 -98.91 -41.63
N ALA A 143 -2.58 -98.35 -40.78
CA ALA A 143 -2.57 -96.94 -40.38
C ALA A 143 -2.62 -96.89 -38.84
N GLU A 144 -1.91 -95.94 -38.26
CA GLU A 144 -1.85 -95.76 -36.80
C GLU A 144 -3.24 -95.31 -36.29
N PHE A 145 -3.88 -96.18 -35.52
CA PHE A 145 -5.21 -95.94 -34.95
C PHE A 145 -5.03 -95.39 -33.52
N ALA A 146 -5.12 -94.08 -33.37
CA ALA A 146 -5.15 -93.43 -32.06
C ALA A 146 -6.62 -93.28 -31.60
N PRO A 147 -7.07 -94.02 -30.57
CA PRO A 147 -8.43 -93.86 -30.05
C PRO A 147 -8.55 -92.53 -29.31
N SER A 148 -9.18 -91.52 -29.92
CA SER A 148 -9.60 -90.32 -29.21
C SER A 148 -10.93 -90.60 -28.51
N VAL A 149 -10.93 -90.57 -27.17
CA VAL A 149 -12.17 -90.65 -26.38
C VAL A 149 -12.48 -89.25 -25.87
N SER A 150 -13.60 -88.69 -26.31
CA SER A 150 -14.08 -87.39 -25.85
C SER A 150 -14.78 -87.57 -24.51
N TYR A 151 -14.19 -87.05 -23.43
CA TYR A 151 -14.83 -86.91 -22.13
C TYR A 151 -15.35 -85.48 -21.95
N THR A 152 -16.53 -85.34 -21.39
CA THR A 152 -17.05 -84.03 -20.96
C THR A 152 -16.34 -83.64 -19.67
N GLY A 153 -15.54 -82.57 -19.71
CA GLY A 153 -14.95 -81.95 -18.52
C GLY A 153 -15.57 -80.58 -18.27
N THR A 154 -15.82 -80.23 -17.02
CA THR A 154 -16.26 -78.89 -16.61
C THR A 154 -15.04 -78.06 -16.25
N VAL A 155 -14.89 -76.89 -16.86
CA VAL A 155 -13.80 -75.95 -16.54
C VAL A 155 -14.18 -75.16 -15.29
N VAL A 156 -13.35 -75.21 -14.25
CA VAL A 156 -13.50 -74.41 -13.02
C VAL A 156 -12.37 -73.40 -12.90
N ALA A 157 -12.65 -72.22 -12.36
CA ALA A 157 -11.65 -71.16 -12.18
C ALA A 157 -10.62 -71.58 -11.11
N TYR A 158 -9.34 -71.29 -11.33
CA TYR A 158 -8.27 -71.57 -10.36
C TYR A 158 -8.29 -70.59 -9.16
N THR A 159 -8.81 -69.38 -9.37
CA THR A 159 -8.97 -68.35 -8.35
C THR A 159 -10.28 -67.63 -8.63
N ASP A 160 -11.11 -67.51 -7.61
CA ASP A 160 -12.40 -66.84 -7.66
C ASP A 160 -12.36 -65.71 -6.65
N GLU A 161 -12.75 -64.51 -7.07
CA GLU A 161 -12.80 -63.32 -6.22
C GLU A 161 -14.12 -62.59 -6.39
N ASP A 162 -14.83 -62.43 -5.27
CA ASP A 162 -16.07 -61.68 -5.21
C ASP A 162 -15.81 -60.17 -5.14
N VAL A 163 -16.42 -59.44 -6.07
CA VAL A 163 -16.33 -57.97 -6.11
C VAL A 163 -17.59 -57.36 -5.48
N TYR A 164 -17.44 -56.77 -4.30
CA TYR A 164 -18.54 -56.09 -3.58
C TYR A 164 -18.53 -54.57 -3.79
N PRO A 165 -19.71 -53.92 -3.95
CA PRO A 165 -19.79 -52.47 -4.01
C PRO A 165 -19.50 -51.86 -2.63
N ARG A 166 -18.74 -50.76 -2.61
CA ARG A 166 -18.39 -50.02 -1.38
C ARG A 166 -19.52 -49.16 -0.82
N VAL A 167 -20.49 -48.83 -1.67
CA VAL A 167 -21.68 -48.02 -1.34
C VAL A 167 -22.92 -48.76 -1.81
N VAL A 168 -23.99 -48.68 -1.02
CA VAL A 168 -25.29 -49.24 -1.41
C VAL A 168 -25.92 -48.32 -2.45
N GLY A 169 -26.36 -48.87 -3.57
CA GLY A 169 -26.95 -48.09 -4.66
C GLY A 169 -27.68 -48.95 -5.68
N LYS A 170 -28.51 -48.31 -6.50
CA LYS A 170 -29.21 -48.99 -7.60
C LYS A 170 -28.27 -49.18 -8.78
N ILE A 171 -28.30 -50.34 -9.44
CA ILE A 171 -27.53 -50.59 -10.67
C ILE A 171 -28.20 -49.86 -11.85
N VAL A 172 -27.45 -49.01 -12.55
CA VAL A 172 -27.89 -48.26 -13.74
C VAL A 172 -27.47 -48.96 -15.03
N SER A 173 -26.26 -49.50 -15.07
CA SER A 173 -25.77 -50.27 -16.22
C SER A 173 -24.83 -51.39 -15.78
N LEU A 174 -25.02 -52.57 -16.37
CA LEU A 174 -24.13 -53.73 -16.26
C LEU A 174 -23.61 -54.04 -17.68
N PRO A 175 -22.54 -53.37 -18.15
CA PRO A 175 -22.04 -53.50 -19.52
C PRO A 175 -21.32 -54.82 -19.82
N VAL A 176 -21.12 -55.69 -18.83
CA VAL A 176 -20.44 -56.99 -18.97
C VAL A 176 -21.43 -58.12 -18.80
N TYR A 177 -21.32 -59.16 -19.64
CA TYR A 177 -22.15 -60.35 -19.54
C TYR A 177 -21.35 -61.50 -18.92
N PRO A 178 -22.01 -62.45 -18.21
CA PRO A 178 -21.33 -63.63 -17.68
C PRO A 178 -20.62 -64.41 -18.80
N GLY A 179 -19.28 -64.50 -18.72
CA GLY A 179 -18.42 -65.13 -19.72
C GLY A 179 -17.49 -64.18 -20.47
N ASP A 180 -17.70 -62.86 -20.37
CA ASP A 180 -16.81 -61.87 -20.97
C ASP A 180 -15.46 -61.79 -20.25
N ARG A 181 -14.36 -61.66 -21.00
CA ARG A 181 -13.04 -61.38 -20.42
C ARG A 181 -12.95 -59.91 -20.07
N VAL A 182 -12.65 -59.61 -18.81
CA VAL A 182 -12.48 -58.25 -18.29
C VAL A 182 -11.03 -57.98 -17.91
N ALA A 183 -10.56 -56.75 -18.15
CA ALA A 183 -9.23 -56.30 -17.75
C ALA A 183 -9.27 -55.56 -16.40
N ALA A 184 -8.14 -55.50 -15.70
CA ALA A 184 -8.03 -54.75 -14.45
C ALA A 184 -8.35 -53.25 -14.68
N GLY A 185 -9.23 -52.68 -13.87
CA GLY A 185 -9.70 -51.30 -14.00
C GLY A 185 -10.88 -51.09 -14.97
N GLN A 186 -11.37 -52.16 -15.62
CA GLN A 186 -12.55 -52.09 -16.48
C GLN A 186 -13.83 -51.89 -15.65
N LEU A 187 -14.71 -50.99 -16.09
CA LEU A 187 -16.00 -50.73 -15.45
C LEU A 187 -16.92 -51.96 -15.59
N LEU A 188 -17.18 -52.63 -14.47
CA LEU A 188 -18.06 -53.80 -14.43
C LEU A 188 -19.52 -53.42 -14.19
N VAL A 189 -19.78 -52.49 -13.26
CA VAL A 189 -21.12 -52.05 -12.84
C VAL A 189 -21.10 -50.54 -12.66
N LYS A 190 -22.12 -49.85 -13.16
CA LYS A 190 -22.38 -48.44 -12.82
C LYS A 190 -23.58 -48.36 -11.87
N LEU A 191 -23.37 -47.77 -10.70
CA LEU A 191 -24.41 -47.50 -9.70
C LEU A 191 -25.03 -46.11 -9.92
N ASP A 192 -26.23 -45.87 -9.39
CA ASP A 192 -26.90 -44.56 -9.43
C ASP A 192 -26.19 -43.57 -8.50
N GLU A 193 -25.64 -42.52 -9.09
CA GLU A 193 -24.84 -41.50 -8.42
C GLU A 193 -25.68 -40.28 -8.01
N THR A 194 -27.00 -40.26 -8.25
CA THR A 194 -27.83 -39.05 -8.08
C THR A 194 -27.79 -38.50 -6.65
N GLU A 195 -27.94 -39.36 -5.63
CA GLU A 195 -27.92 -38.95 -4.22
C GLU A 195 -26.51 -38.59 -3.73
N LEU A 196 -25.50 -39.42 -4.08
CA LEU A 196 -24.10 -39.17 -3.70
C LEU A 196 -23.56 -37.88 -4.35
N SER A 197 -23.87 -37.64 -5.62
CA SER A 197 -23.48 -36.41 -6.32
C SER A 197 -24.26 -35.19 -5.79
N ALA A 198 -25.50 -35.36 -5.31
CA ALA A 198 -26.23 -34.28 -4.64
C ALA A 198 -25.57 -33.91 -3.30
N ARG A 199 -25.18 -34.89 -2.48
CA ARG A 199 -24.43 -34.66 -1.23
C ARG A 199 -23.04 -34.07 -1.48
N GLU A 200 -22.34 -34.52 -2.51
CA GLU A 200 -21.06 -33.94 -2.93
C GLU A 200 -21.22 -32.47 -3.34
N ARG A 201 -22.23 -32.16 -4.17
CA ARG A 201 -22.54 -30.77 -4.55
C ARG A 201 -22.88 -29.93 -3.33
N GLU A 202 -23.71 -30.42 -2.41
CA GLU A 202 -24.05 -29.72 -1.17
C GLU A 202 -22.81 -29.44 -0.31
N ALA A 203 -21.95 -30.44 -0.10
CA ALA A 203 -20.70 -30.27 0.63
C ALA A 203 -19.75 -29.27 -0.07
N ALA A 204 -19.67 -29.31 -1.41
CA ALA A 204 -18.91 -28.34 -2.20
C ALA A 204 -19.46 -26.91 -2.05
N TRP A 205 -20.79 -26.74 -2.06
CA TRP A 205 -21.44 -25.46 -1.80
C TRP A 205 -21.19 -24.96 -0.38
N MET A 206 -21.25 -25.84 0.62
CA MET A 206 -20.97 -25.53 2.02
C MET A 206 -19.50 -25.11 2.21
N HIS A 207 -18.56 -25.84 1.60
CA HIS A 207 -17.14 -25.47 1.62
C HIS A 207 -16.90 -24.13 0.93
N GLU A 208 -17.51 -23.89 -0.23
CA GLU A 208 -17.40 -22.61 -0.94
C GLU A 208 -17.99 -21.46 -0.13
N SER A 209 -19.15 -21.68 0.52
CA SER A 209 -19.80 -20.72 1.40
C SER A 209 -18.91 -20.39 2.61
N ALA A 210 -18.37 -21.41 3.28
CA ALA A 210 -17.43 -21.23 4.40
C ALA A 210 -16.15 -20.51 3.97
N ARG A 211 -15.62 -20.81 2.78
CA ARG A 211 -14.46 -20.11 2.21
C ARG A 211 -14.75 -18.63 1.98
N ARG A 212 -15.94 -18.31 1.43
CA ARG A 212 -16.38 -16.92 1.23
C ARG A 212 -16.60 -16.19 2.55
N ALA A 213 -17.25 -16.84 3.51
CA ALA A 213 -17.47 -16.29 4.85
C ALA A 213 -16.15 -15.99 5.58
N ARG A 214 -15.15 -16.87 5.43
CA ARG A 214 -13.80 -16.61 5.93
C ARG A 214 -13.16 -15.42 5.22
N ALA A 215 -13.22 -15.36 3.89
CA ALA A 215 -12.65 -14.25 3.13
C ALA A 215 -13.31 -12.90 3.44
N THR A 216 -14.62 -12.86 3.77
CA THR A 216 -15.29 -11.64 4.24
C THR A 216 -14.83 -11.26 5.65
N SER A 217 -14.73 -12.23 6.55
CA SER A 217 -14.23 -11.99 7.92
C SER A 217 -12.77 -11.51 7.93
N GLU A 218 -11.91 -12.08 7.09
CA GLU A 218 -10.52 -11.63 6.91
C GLU A 218 -10.46 -10.17 6.43
N ARG A 219 -11.31 -9.79 5.46
CA ARG A 219 -11.40 -8.40 4.99
C ARG A 219 -11.92 -7.45 6.08
N GLU A 220 -12.92 -7.86 6.86
CA GLU A 220 -13.43 -7.09 7.98
C GLU A 220 -12.35 -6.88 9.05
N ALA A 221 -11.55 -7.91 9.35
CA ALA A 221 -10.41 -7.81 10.27
C ALA A 221 -9.29 -6.91 9.73
N ASP A 222 -8.99 -6.98 8.42
CA ASP A 222 -8.03 -6.10 7.76
C ASP A 222 -8.49 -4.64 7.81
N MET A 223 -9.78 -4.39 7.54
CA MET A 223 -10.39 -3.06 7.65
C MET A 223 -10.37 -2.53 9.09
N ALA A 224 -10.70 -3.38 10.08
CA ALA A 224 -10.63 -3.00 11.50
C ALA A 224 -9.20 -2.67 11.93
N THR A 225 -8.20 -3.45 11.47
CA THR A 225 -6.79 -3.20 11.75
C THR A 225 -6.31 -1.91 11.09
N ALA A 226 -6.70 -1.64 9.85
CA ALA A 226 -6.41 -0.39 9.16
C ALA A 226 -7.05 0.82 9.88
N SER A 227 -8.31 0.68 10.31
CA SER A 227 -9.02 1.69 11.10
C SER A 227 -8.30 1.98 12.43
N ARG A 228 -7.92 0.94 13.18
CA ARG A 228 -7.16 1.08 14.43
C ARG A 228 -5.82 1.79 14.20
N ARG A 229 -5.08 1.40 13.16
CA ARG A 229 -3.80 2.05 12.81
C ARG A 229 -4.00 3.54 12.45
N GLN A 230 -5.10 3.90 11.81
CA GLN A 230 -5.43 5.30 11.54
C GLN A 230 -5.73 6.05 12.84
N ALA A 231 -6.57 5.50 13.72
CA ALA A 231 -6.89 6.10 15.02
C ALA A 231 -5.64 6.28 15.91
N GLU A 232 -4.74 5.30 15.93
CA GLU A 232 -3.44 5.40 16.62
C GLU A 232 -2.58 6.53 16.06
N ALA A 233 -2.55 6.71 14.74
CA ALA A 233 -1.82 7.80 14.10
C ALA A 233 -2.44 9.17 14.41
N GLU A 234 -3.78 9.25 14.52
CA GLU A 234 -4.50 10.47 14.91
C GLU A 234 -4.20 10.85 16.37
N VAL A 235 -4.24 9.89 17.31
CA VAL A 235 -3.84 10.12 18.71
C VAL A 235 -2.38 10.53 18.81
N ALA A 236 -1.49 9.90 18.03
CA ALA A 236 -0.07 10.28 18.00
C ALA A 236 0.14 11.73 17.52
N ARG A 237 -0.61 12.17 16.50
CA ARG A 237 -0.59 13.57 16.03
C ARG A 237 -1.11 14.52 17.10
N ALA A 238 -2.25 14.20 17.72
CA ALA A 238 -2.84 15.02 18.78
C ALA A 238 -1.90 15.16 20.00
N ARG A 239 -1.16 14.10 20.35
CA ARG A 239 -0.14 14.14 21.42
C ARG A 239 1.03 15.06 21.08
N GLU A 240 1.53 15.07 19.85
CA GLU A 240 2.60 16.03 19.47
C GLU A 240 2.07 17.46 19.44
N GLU A 241 0.84 17.67 18.98
CA GLU A 241 0.19 18.98 19.03
C GLU A 241 0.05 19.47 20.49
N LEU A 242 -0.38 18.60 21.41
CA LEU A 242 -0.39 18.90 22.84
C LEU A 242 1.01 19.26 23.37
N ARG A 243 2.06 18.58 22.91
CA ARG A 243 3.45 18.89 23.29
C ARG A 243 3.90 20.25 22.77
N VAL A 244 3.42 20.69 21.62
CA VAL A 244 3.63 22.05 21.11
C VAL A 244 2.87 23.06 21.96
N MET A 245 1.60 22.80 22.26
CA MET A 245 0.78 23.67 23.13
C MET A 245 1.35 23.81 24.55
N GLN A 246 1.93 22.75 25.11
CA GLN A 246 2.60 22.80 26.41
C GLN A 246 3.82 23.72 26.38
N ARG A 247 4.64 23.62 25.33
CA ARG A 247 5.78 24.52 25.13
C ARG A 247 5.35 25.97 24.95
N ASP A 248 4.23 26.20 24.26
CA ASP A 248 3.62 27.53 24.13
C ASP A 248 3.18 28.07 25.51
N ALA A 249 2.47 27.26 26.30
CA ALA A 249 2.06 27.66 27.65
C ALA A 249 3.23 27.92 28.59
N ASP A 250 4.29 27.11 28.54
CA ASP A 250 5.52 27.33 29.30
C ASP A 250 6.22 28.62 28.88
N ALA A 251 6.26 28.91 27.57
CA ALA A 251 6.80 30.16 27.04
C ALA A 251 5.97 31.36 27.51
N SER A 252 4.63 31.30 27.42
CA SER A 252 3.76 32.37 27.94
C SER A 252 3.95 32.59 29.44
N ARG A 253 4.11 31.52 30.24
CA ARG A 253 4.39 31.64 31.68
C ARG A 253 5.76 32.29 31.96
N ALA A 254 6.76 32.01 31.13
CA ALA A 254 8.05 32.71 31.20
C ALA A 254 7.91 34.19 30.88
N MET A 255 7.06 34.56 29.91
CA MET A 255 6.76 35.96 29.59
C MET A 255 6.08 36.69 30.75
N VAL A 256 5.15 36.05 31.47
CA VAL A 256 4.56 36.62 32.71
C VAL A 256 5.63 36.91 33.75
N THR A 257 6.57 35.98 33.93
CA THR A 257 7.66 36.15 34.90
C THR A 257 8.58 37.33 34.53
N GLU A 258 8.86 37.53 33.25
CA GLU A 258 9.65 38.69 32.81
C GLU A 258 8.86 39.99 32.93
N ALA A 259 7.57 39.99 32.59
CA ALA A 259 6.70 41.16 32.76
C ALA A 259 6.57 41.56 34.24
N ALA A 260 6.51 40.59 35.16
CA ALA A 260 6.51 40.86 36.60
C ALA A 260 7.81 41.55 37.05
N ARG A 261 8.96 41.12 36.52
CA ARG A 261 10.25 41.78 36.80
C ARG A 261 10.32 43.19 36.23
N GLU A 262 9.63 43.46 35.13
CA GLU A 262 9.54 44.80 34.55
C GLU A 262 8.69 45.72 35.44
N VAL A 263 7.58 45.23 35.98
CA VAL A 263 6.78 45.93 37.00
C VAL A 263 7.64 46.23 38.24
N ASP A 264 8.35 45.24 38.78
CA ASP A 264 9.24 45.44 39.93
C ASP A 264 10.38 46.46 39.67
N ARG A 265 10.84 46.59 38.43
CA ARG A 265 11.83 47.63 38.06
C ARG A 265 11.15 49.00 38.04
N ALA A 266 10.00 49.11 37.38
CA ALA A 266 9.28 50.37 37.29
C ALA A 266 8.83 50.89 38.66
N GLU A 267 8.42 50.03 39.59
CA GLU A 267 8.08 50.41 40.96
C GLU A 267 9.28 50.99 41.72
N ARG A 268 10.47 50.39 41.57
CA ARG A 268 11.71 50.93 42.16
C ARG A 268 12.12 52.26 41.52
N ASP A 269 11.89 52.44 40.23
CA ASP A 269 12.17 53.71 39.55
C ASP A 269 11.20 54.82 40.00
N VAL A 270 9.93 54.47 40.29
CA VAL A 270 8.96 55.37 40.93
C VAL A 270 9.39 55.72 42.35
N GLU A 271 9.83 54.74 43.14
CA GLU A 271 10.29 54.96 44.51
C GLU A 271 11.48 55.91 44.57
N THR A 272 12.53 55.65 43.78
CA THR A 272 13.70 56.54 43.68
C THR A 272 13.31 57.95 43.22
N SER A 273 12.39 58.08 42.26
CA SER A 273 11.88 59.38 41.83
C SER A 273 11.09 60.11 42.92
N ARG A 274 10.36 59.39 43.77
CA ARG A 274 9.62 59.96 44.92
C ARG A 274 10.57 60.44 46.00
N GLU A 275 11.67 59.72 46.25
CA GLU A 275 12.72 60.17 47.17
C GLU A 275 13.37 61.47 46.68
N GLU A 276 13.66 61.59 45.39
CA GLU A 276 14.18 62.82 44.79
C GLU A 276 13.19 64.00 44.92
N LEU A 277 11.89 63.75 44.74
CA LEU A 277 10.85 64.76 44.96
C LEU A 277 10.83 65.22 46.43
N ALA A 278 10.87 64.27 47.38
CA ALA A 278 10.89 64.59 48.80
C ALA A 278 12.12 65.43 49.17
N ALA A 279 13.30 65.08 48.64
CA ALA A 279 14.52 65.86 48.83
C ALA A 279 14.41 67.29 48.24
N ALA A 280 13.82 67.42 47.04
CA ALA A 280 13.61 68.73 46.41
C ALA A 280 12.59 69.59 47.19
N GLN A 281 11.54 68.98 47.75
CA GLN A 281 10.55 69.66 48.60
C GLN A 281 11.18 70.14 49.92
N ALA A 282 12.01 69.31 50.56
CA ALA A 282 12.75 69.70 51.76
C ALA A 282 13.71 70.87 51.48
N ALA A 283 14.40 70.85 50.34
CA ALA A 283 15.24 71.98 49.91
C ALA A 283 14.42 73.26 49.68
N GLN A 284 13.25 73.15 49.06
CA GLN A 284 12.34 74.29 48.88
C GLN A 284 11.87 74.87 50.21
N GLU A 285 11.55 74.03 51.19
CA GLU A 285 11.13 74.46 52.52
C GLU A 285 12.28 75.19 53.27
N ALA A 286 13.50 74.68 53.17
CA ALA A 286 14.68 75.36 53.72
C ALA A 286 14.89 76.74 53.08
N MET A 287 14.71 76.88 51.76
CA MET A 287 14.80 78.19 51.08
C MET A 287 13.68 79.15 51.50
N ARG A 288 12.46 78.63 51.72
CA ARG A 288 11.35 79.44 52.25
C ARG A 288 11.65 79.96 53.67
N ALA A 289 12.29 79.15 54.51
CA ALA A 289 12.72 79.59 55.83
C ALA A 289 13.77 80.72 55.74
N GLU A 290 14.70 80.67 54.78
CA GLU A 290 15.67 81.74 54.53
C GLU A 290 14.98 83.06 54.14
N VAL A 291 13.91 83.01 53.32
CA VAL A 291 13.08 84.20 53.02
C VAL A 291 12.44 84.75 54.29
N GLY A 292 11.96 83.89 55.19
CA GLY A 292 11.44 84.30 56.51
C GLY A 292 12.48 85.09 57.31
N MET A 293 13.69 84.54 57.46
CA MET A 293 14.80 85.21 58.16
C MET A 293 15.21 86.53 57.50
N ALA A 294 15.24 86.58 56.16
CA ALA A 294 15.56 87.80 55.42
C ALA A 294 14.50 88.90 55.64
N ASN A 295 13.22 88.52 55.71
CA ASN A 295 12.13 89.45 56.00
C ASN A 295 12.17 89.98 57.43
N GLU A 296 12.54 89.15 58.41
CA GLU A 296 12.76 89.59 59.79
C GLU A 296 13.90 90.62 59.88
N ALA A 297 15.03 90.34 59.22
CA ALA A 297 16.15 91.28 59.16
C ALA A 297 15.78 92.60 58.47
N LEU A 298 14.92 92.54 57.43
CA LEU A 298 14.38 93.73 56.77
C LEU A 298 13.46 94.52 57.71
N ALA A 299 12.61 93.85 58.49
CA ALA A 299 11.73 94.49 59.46
C ALA A 299 12.53 95.23 60.55
N THR A 300 13.60 94.62 61.07
CA THR A 300 14.52 95.29 62.01
C THR A 300 15.16 96.54 61.38
N ALA A 301 15.67 96.44 60.16
CA ALA A 301 16.27 97.58 59.47
C ALA A 301 15.25 98.71 59.17
N GLN A 302 13.98 98.37 58.94
CA GLN A 302 12.90 99.35 58.79
C GLN A 302 12.61 100.10 60.09
N ALA A 303 12.60 99.40 61.22
CA ALA A 303 12.48 100.03 62.54
C ALA A 303 13.66 100.98 62.83
N ASP A 304 14.89 100.62 62.43
CA ASP A 304 16.07 101.49 62.56
C ASP A 304 15.96 102.78 61.73
N ILE A 305 15.32 102.72 60.55
CA ILE A 305 15.02 103.92 59.75
C ILE A 305 14.01 104.80 60.46
N GLU A 306 12.94 104.22 61.01
CA GLU A 306 11.89 104.97 61.70
C GLU A 306 12.45 105.73 62.90
N GLY A 307 13.31 105.08 63.70
CA GLY A 307 14.04 105.73 64.79
C GLY A 307 14.95 106.86 64.30
N ALA A 308 15.77 106.62 63.26
CA ALA A 308 16.65 107.64 62.70
C ALA A 308 15.88 108.82 62.07
N GLN A 309 14.68 108.59 61.54
CA GLN A 309 13.79 109.64 61.03
C GLN A 309 13.20 110.49 62.15
N ALA A 310 12.83 109.88 63.27
CA ALA A 310 12.40 110.60 64.46
C ALA A 310 13.53 111.51 64.99
N ASP A 311 14.77 110.99 65.05
CA ASP A 311 15.95 111.77 65.45
C ASP A 311 16.20 112.96 64.50
N VAL A 312 16.17 112.74 63.18
CA VAL A 312 16.33 113.84 62.20
C VAL A 312 15.24 114.89 62.38
N THR A 313 13.99 114.47 62.63
CA THR A 313 12.87 115.40 62.85
C THR A 313 13.08 116.23 64.11
N TYR A 314 13.52 115.61 65.21
CA TYR A 314 13.86 116.30 66.46
C TYR A 314 14.95 117.36 66.24
N TRP A 315 16.07 116.97 65.62
CA TRP A 315 17.19 117.88 65.37
C TRP A 315 16.86 118.98 64.35
N ASP A 316 16.03 118.69 63.35
CA ASP A 316 15.58 119.70 62.38
C ASP A 316 14.74 120.80 63.04
N GLU A 317 13.90 120.45 64.03
CA GLU A 317 13.14 121.46 64.80
C GLU A 317 14.01 122.20 65.81
N GLU A 318 14.92 121.51 66.51
CA GLU A 318 15.81 122.16 67.48
C GLU A 318 16.74 123.16 66.79
N ILE A 319 17.33 122.82 65.64
CA ILE A 319 18.18 123.75 64.87
C ILE A 319 17.41 124.99 64.38
N LYS A 320 16.12 124.85 64.03
CA LYS A 320 15.29 126.02 63.68
C LYS A 320 15.12 126.93 64.88
N ARG A 321 14.84 126.37 66.06
CA ARG A 321 14.69 127.12 67.30
C ARG A 321 16.01 127.79 67.70
N GLU A 322 17.10 127.05 67.65
CA GLU A 322 18.43 127.51 68.04
C GLU A 322 18.93 128.64 67.13
N LYS A 323 18.61 128.56 65.83
CA LYS A 323 18.88 129.66 64.90
C LYS A 323 18.12 130.93 65.26
N GLN A 324 16.84 130.83 65.62
CA GLN A 324 16.06 132.00 66.06
C GLN A 324 16.65 132.62 67.34
N LEU A 325 17.12 131.78 68.28
CA LEU A 325 17.78 132.22 69.50
C LEU A 325 19.13 132.90 69.21
N LEU A 326 19.89 132.38 68.24
CA LEU A 326 21.17 132.98 67.81
C LEU A 326 20.94 134.35 67.17
N ASP A 327 19.92 134.48 66.31
CA ASP A 327 19.59 135.73 65.61
C ASP A 327 19.23 136.87 66.59
N VAL A 328 18.64 136.55 67.74
CA VAL A 328 18.35 137.51 68.82
C VAL A 328 19.47 137.64 69.87
N GLY A 329 20.59 136.92 69.68
CA GLY A 329 21.76 136.94 70.57
C GLY A 329 21.60 136.20 71.89
N ALA A 330 20.60 135.32 72.03
CA ALA A 330 20.34 134.56 73.25
C ALA A 330 21.26 133.34 73.43
N VAL A 331 21.92 132.88 72.36
CA VAL A 331 22.86 131.74 72.36
C VAL A 331 24.13 132.08 71.57
N SER A 332 25.21 131.32 71.80
CA SER A 332 26.50 131.57 71.13
C SER A 332 26.59 130.89 69.77
N LEU A 333 27.41 131.43 68.87
CA LEU A 333 27.69 130.80 67.57
C LEU A 333 28.31 129.40 67.73
N GLU A 334 29.15 129.19 68.74
CA GLU A 334 29.76 127.87 69.00
C GLU A 334 28.69 126.83 69.35
N GLU A 335 27.71 127.19 70.19
CA GLU A 335 26.63 126.29 70.59
C GLU A 335 25.79 125.88 69.37
N TYR A 336 25.37 126.86 68.57
CA TYR A 336 24.67 126.61 67.31
C TYR A 336 25.46 125.68 66.38
N GLN A 337 26.77 125.91 66.21
CA GLN A 337 27.62 125.07 65.35
C GLN A 337 27.77 123.63 65.88
N ARG A 338 27.80 123.47 67.21
CA ARG A 338 27.87 122.16 67.87
C ARG A 338 26.59 121.35 67.63
N GLU A 339 25.43 121.99 67.80
CA GLU A 339 24.16 121.34 67.49
C GLU A 339 23.99 121.10 65.99
N GLU A 340 24.43 122.01 65.13
CA GLU A 340 24.39 121.81 63.68
C GLU A 340 25.19 120.57 63.27
N ALA A 341 26.33 120.33 63.91
CA ALA A 341 27.10 119.11 63.73
C ALA A 341 26.34 117.86 64.21
N ALA A 342 25.60 117.95 65.32
CA ALA A 342 24.74 116.86 65.80
C ALA A 342 23.58 116.56 64.83
N ALA A 343 22.93 117.58 64.28
CA ALA A 343 21.89 117.42 63.26
C ALA A 343 22.45 116.79 61.97
N LYS A 344 23.65 117.20 61.52
CA LYS A 344 24.36 116.55 60.41
C LYS A 344 24.66 115.07 60.71
N ALA A 345 25.04 114.74 61.94
CA ALA A 345 25.26 113.36 62.36
C ALA A 345 23.97 112.52 62.33
N ALA A 346 22.83 113.08 62.78
CA ALA A 346 21.53 112.42 62.70
C ALA A 346 21.09 112.15 61.24
N ARG A 347 21.28 113.11 60.34
CA ARG A 347 21.01 112.91 58.89
C ARG A 347 21.92 111.85 58.28
N ALA A 348 23.20 111.82 58.67
CA ALA A 348 24.12 110.77 58.24
C ALA A 348 23.68 109.39 58.76
N LYS A 349 23.15 109.32 59.98
CA LYS A 349 22.59 108.08 60.54
C LYS A 349 21.36 107.60 59.79
N LEU A 350 20.45 108.50 59.42
CA LEU A 350 19.31 108.16 58.56
C LEU A 350 19.75 107.63 57.19
N ALA A 351 20.71 108.28 56.53
CA ALA A 351 21.26 107.81 55.26
C ALA A 351 21.91 106.41 55.38
N GLN A 352 22.58 106.15 56.52
CA GLN A 352 23.12 104.82 56.85
C GLN A 352 21.99 103.78 56.98
N SER A 353 20.93 104.07 57.73
CA SER A 353 19.79 103.15 57.91
C SER A 353 19.04 102.91 56.58
N GLN A 354 18.90 103.94 55.75
CA GLN A 354 18.35 103.82 54.39
C GLN A 354 19.15 102.86 53.51
N SER A 355 20.48 102.95 53.57
CA SER A 355 21.37 102.04 52.85
C SER A 355 21.23 100.60 53.36
N MET A 356 21.09 100.42 54.69
CA MET A 356 20.85 99.11 55.30
C MET A 356 19.54 98.48 54.82
N VAL A 357 18.44 99.23 54.76
CA VAL A 357 17.16 98.69 54.23
C VAL A 357 17.27 98.34 52.76
N ALA A 358 17.97 99.14 51.95
CA ALA A 358 18.21 98.79 50.55
C ALA A 358 18.96 97.46 50.42
N GLU A 359 20.01 97.25 51.23
CA GLU A 359 20.75 95.99 51.30
C GLU A 359 19.86 94.81 51.72
N ARG A 360 19.05 94.96 52.79
CA ARG A 360 18.13 93.90 53.25
C ARG A 360 17.06 93.57 52.22
N LYS A 361 16.52 94.57 51.50
CA LYS A 361 15.59 94.32 50.38
C LYS A 361 16.23 93.49 49.26
N GLN A 362 17.49 93.76 48.92
CA GLN A 362 18.21 92.93 47.95
C GLN A 362 18.40 91.50 48.46
N ALA A 363 18.69 91.33 49.75
CA ALA A 363 18.80 90.01 50.37
C ALA A 363 17.48 89.23 50.31
N VAL A 364 16.33 89.87 50.58
CA VAL A 364 15.00 89.26 50.40
C VAL A 364 14.78 88.84 48.94
N GLY A 365 15.02 89.74 47.98
CA GLY A 365 14.85 89.42 46.56
C GLY A 365 15.76 88.26 46.09
N ALA A 366 16.98 88.17 46.63
CA ALA A 366 17.87 87.05 46.36
C ALA A 366 17.35 85.73 46.97
N ALA A 367 16.85 85.75 48.21
CA ALA A 367 16.26 84.58 48.86
C ALA A 367 14.97 84.11 48.13
N GLU A 368 14.15 85.04 47.65
CA GLU A 368 12.96 84.74 46.84
C GLU A 368 13.33 84.12 45.49
N ALA A 369 14.41 84.59 44.85
CA ALA A 369 14.91 84.00 43.62
C ALA A 369 15.37 82.54 43.83
N ARG A 370 16.12 82.26 44.90
CA ARG A 370 16.51 80.89 45.27
C ARG A 370 15.30 80.01 45.56
N THR A 371 14.31 80.53 46.28
CA THR A 371 13.05 79.82 46.55
C THR A 371 12.29 79.48 45.27
N ARG A 372 12.22 80.40 44.30
CA ARG A 372 11.59 80.14 42.99
C ARG A 372 12.32 79.06 42.21
N GLN A 373 13.65 79.04 42.26
CA GLN A 373 14.45 77.98 41.65
C GLN A 373 14.16 76.63 42.32
N ALA A 374 14.22 76.55 43.65
CA ALA A 374 13.91 75.31 44.38
C ALA A 374 12.47 74.82 44.13
N ALA A 375 11.50 75.72 44.00
CA ALA A 375 10.13 75.38 43.63
C ALA A 375 10.02 74.80 42.21
N ALA A 376 10.80 75.32 41.26
CA ALA A 376 10.87 74.79 39.91
C ALA A 376 11.50 73.39 39.89
N ASP A 377 12.55 73.18 40.69
CA ASP A 377 13.21 71.87 40.84
C ASP A 377 12.27 70.83 41.44
N ALA A 378 11.53 71.19 42.50
CA ALA A 378 10.50 70.32 43.09
C ALA A 378 9.37 70.01 42.09
N ALA A 379 8.92 71.00 41.31
CA ALA A 379 7.93 70.78 40.26
C ALA A 379 8.45 69.85 39.14
N ALA A 380 9.74 69.97 38.77
CA ALA A 380 10.38 69.10 37.79
C ALA A 380 10.53 67.66 38.33
N ALA A 381 10.87 67.49 39.60
CA ALA A 381 10.86 66.19 40.27
C ALA A 381 9.46 65.57 40.29
N GLY A 382 8.41 66.36 40.57
CA GLY A 382 7.03 65.89 40.55
C GLY A 382 6.58 65.41 39.17
N LYS A 383 7.00 66.10 38.10
CA LYS A 383 6.76 65.64 36.73
C LYS A 383 7.49 64.33 36.41
N ARG A 384 8.69 64.13 36.95
CA ARG A 384 9.45 62.86 36.80
C ARG A 384 8.72 61.71 37.50
N VAL A 385 8.22 61.91 38.72
CA VAL A 385 7.38 60.91 39.41
C VAL A 385 6.16 60.54 38.56
N ALA A 386 5.41 61.53 38.05
CA ALA A 386 4.23 61.27 37.23
C ALA A 386 4.58 60.53 35.92
N ALA A 387 5.74 60.81 35.31
CA ALA A 387 6.22 60.10 34.13
C ALA A 387 6.57 58.63 34.45
N MET A 388 7.26 58.38 35.56
CA MET A 388 7.61 57.03 36.01
C MET A 388 6.36 56.22 36.41
N GLU A 389 5.39 56.85 37.07
CA GLU A 389 4.10 56.19 37.39
C GLU A 389 3.33 55.80 36.13
N ALA A 390 3.37 56.65 35.09
CA ALA A 390 2.77 56.31 33.80
C ALA A 390 3.50 55.16 33.08
N GLU A 391 4.82 55.05 33.24
CA GLU A 391 5.62 53.93 32.73
C GLU A 391 5.33 52.63 33.50
N GLY A 392 5.28 52.70 34.83
CA GLY A 392 4.85 51.60 35.69
C GLY A 392 3.43 51.12 35.38
N GLY A 393 2.50 52.04 35.08
CA GLY A 393 1.17 51.68 34.62
C GLY A 393 1.15 50.92 33.29
N LYS A 394 2.08 51.23 32.36
CA LYS A 394 2.24 50.46 31.10
C LYS A 394 2.84 49.08 31.37
N ALA A 395 3.83 48.98 32.25
CA ALA A 395 4.43 47.71 32.65
C ALA A 395 3.38 46.79 33.31
N ALA A 396 2.56 47.33 34.22
CA ALA A 396 1.47 46.59 34.87
C ALA A 396 0.44 46.09 33.84
N ALA A 397 0.01 46.96 32.91
CA ALA A 397 -0.89 46.55 31.84
C ALA A 397 -0.25 45.49 30.91
N GLY A 398 1.07 45.53 30.72
CA GLY A 398 1.83 44.50 30.00
C GLY A 398 1.82 43.15 30.72
N HIS A 399 2.05 43.16 32.03
CA HIS A 399 1.94 41.98 32.89
C HIS A 399 0.55 41.35 32.83
N ASP A 400 -0.51 42.15 32.96
CA ASP A 400 -1.90 41.65 32.90
C ASP A 400 -2.23 41.00 31.55
N ARG A 401 -1.73 41.58 30.45
CA ARG A 401 -1.87 40.97 29.10
C ARG A 401 -1.12 39.64 29.01
N ALA A 402 0.12 39.60 29.48
CA ALA A 402 0.91 38.36 29.48
C ALA A 402 0.23 37.27 30.33
N GLN A 403 -0.36 37.65 31.48
CA GLN A 403 -1.08 36.73 32.34
C GLN A 403 -2.33 36.17 31.64
N ALA A 404 -3.13 37.02 31.00
CA ALA A 404 -4.29 36.60 30.23
C ALA A 404 -3.92 35.65 29.07
N GLU A 405 -2.80 35.92 28.38
CA GLU A 405 -2.27 35.04 27.33
C GLU A 405 -1.83 33.68 27.87
N ALA A 406 -1.14 33.65 29.02
CA ALA A 406 -0.71 32.41 29.67
C ALA A 406 -1.91 31.57 30.16
N GLU A 407 -2.94 32.21 30.72
CA GLU A 407 -4.18 31.54 31.11
C GLU A 407 -4.92 30.96 29.90
N ALA A 408 -4.99 31.71 28.79
CA ALA A 408 -5.55 31.23 27.54
C ALA A 408 -4.76 30.05 26.96
N ALA A 409 -3.42 30.08 27.01
CA ALA A 409 -2.57 28.98 26.58
C ALA A 409 -2.78 27.72 27.45
N ALA A 410 -2.88 27.88 28.76
CA ALA A 410 -3.17 26.78 29.68
C ALA A 410 -4.56 26.16 29.41
N ALA A 411 -5.57 26.98 29.12
CA ALA A 411 -6.90 26.49 28.75
C ALA A 411 -6.88 25.67 27.45
N ARG A 412 -6.11 26.10 26.43
CA ARG A 412 -5.91 25.32 25.19
C ARG A 412 -5.27 23.95 25.46
N VAL A 413 -4.27 23.90 26.34
CA VAL A 413 -3.62 22.65 26.75
C VAL A 413 -4.62 21.69 27.41
N GLU A 414 -5.48 22.19 28.31
CA GLU A 414 -6.50 21.37 28.96
C GLU A 414 -7.58 20.87 27.98
N GLN A 415 -8.02 21.72 27.05
CA GLN A 415 -8.95 21.29 25.99
C GLN A 415 -8.35 20.20 25.11
N ALA A 416 -7.08 20.34 24.71
CA ALA A 416 -6.37 19.34 23.92
C ALA A 416 -6.19 18.01 24.69
N ARG A 417 -5.87 18.07 25.99
CA ARG A 417 -5.81 16.88 26.86
C ARG A 417 -7.15 16.16 26.96
N ALA A 418 -8.25 16.91 27.09
CA ALA A 418 -9.59 16.34 27.12
C ALA A 418 -9.95 15.67 25.79
N GLY A 419 -9.60 16.29 24.66
CA GLY A 419 -9.79 15.72 23.32
C GLY A 419 -9.03 14.41 23.12
N ILE A 420 -7.77 14.33 23.57
CA ILE A 420 -6.98 13.09 23.52
C ILE A 420 -7.61 11.98 24.36
N ARG A 421 -8.06 12.29 25.58
CA ARG A 421 -8.73 11.29 26.44
C ARG A 421 -10.01 10.74 25.79
N ALA A 422 -10.80 11.59 25.13
CA ALA A 422 -11.99 11.16 24.40
C ALA A 422 -11.63 10.27 23.20
N ALA A 423 -10.58 10.62 22.45
CA ALA A 423 -10.09 9.81 21.34
C ALA A 423 -9.51 8.46 21.77
N GLU A 424 -8.84 8.41 22.92
CA GLU A 424 -8.34 7.16 23.52
C GLU A 424 -9.50 6.26 23.98
N GLY A 425 -10.55 6.83 24.56
CA GLY A 425 -11.76 6.07 24.92
C GLY A 425 -12.42 5.39 23.73
N MET A 426 -12.58 6.09 22.60
CA MET A 426 -13.16 5.53 21.36
C MET A 426 -12.29 4.45 20.69
N ARG A 427 -11.00 4.36 21.04
CA ARG A 427 -10.10 3.32 20.52
C ARG A 427 -10.26 2.00 21.26
N ASP A 428 -10.61 2.09 22.54
CA ASP A 428 -10.67 0.93 23.45
C ASP A 428 -12.08 0.28 23.46
N GLU A 429 -13.07 0.91 22.83
CA GLU A 429 -14.40 0.36 22.45
C GLU A 429 -14.35 -0.36 21.09
#